data_AF-A0A3B9R378-F1
#
_entry.id   AF-A0A3B9R378-F1
#
_cell.length_a   1.000
_cell.length_b   1.000
_cell.length_c   1.000
_cell.angle_alpha   90.00
_cell.angle_beta   90.00
_cell.angle_gamma   90.00
#
_symmetry.space_group_name_H-M   'P 1'
#
loop_
_entity.id
_entity.type
_entity.pdbx_description
1 polymer ?
#
loop_
_entity_poly.entity_id
_entity_poly.type
_entity_poly.pdbx_seq_one_letter_code
_entity_poly.pdbx_strand_id
1 'polypeptide(L)'
;MALILVGLAIYVLPILVFHFTINKYDNELDGMPFTAQELGQDILNDFEIKNVDIEPTEMGDHYDPDRKKIRIKKYRLNRKSLTALSIIMHEIGHAIQDKEGYEPLSRRQKIIKSTTWISRLAGGIMYIGIGPIIATGL
;
A
#
# COMPACT_ATOMS: atom_id res chain seq x y z
N MET A 1 -21.38 23.69 -3.07
CA MET A 1 -21.79 22.40 -2.48
C MET A 1 -21.63 21.21 -3.44
N ALA A 2 -22.37 21.14 -4.56
CA ALA A 2 -22.36 19.96 -5.43
C ALA A 2 -20.97 19.55 -5.97
N LEU A 3 -20.15 20.52 -6.43
CA LEU A 3 -18.77 20.23 -6.91
C LEU A 3 -17.85 19.70 -5.81
N ILE A 4 -18.01 20.18 -4.57
CA ILE A 4 -17.24 19.71 -3.42
C ILE A 4 -17.62 18.27 -3.10
N LEU A 5 -18.91 17.94 -3.12
CA LEU A 5 -19.39 16.58 -2.90
C LEU A 5 -18.92 15.61 -4.00
N VAL A 6 -18.92 16.04 -5.26
CA VAL A 6 -18.39 15.25 -6.38
C VAL A 6 -16.90 15.01 -6.22
N GLY A 7 -16.12 16.05 -5.91
CA GLY A 7 -14.68 15.92 -5.66
C GLY A 7 -14.38 14.98 -4.49
N LEU A 8 -15.13 15.10 -3.39
CA LEU A 8 -15.01 14.23 -2.23
C LEU A 8 -15.37 12.77 -2.57
N ALA A 9 -16.43 12.55 -3.36
CA ALA A 9 -16.80 11.22 -3.81
C ALA A 9 -15.70 10.58 -4.67
N ILE A 10 -15.12 11.32 -5.61
CA ILE A 10 -14.00 10.84 -6.45
C ILE A 10 -12.78 10.47 -5.60
N TYR A 11 -12.50 11.24 -4.54
CA TYR A 11 -11.39 10.95 -3.65
C TYR A 11 -11.65 9.75 -2.72
N VAL A 12 -12.83 9.70 -2.10
CA VAL A 12 -13.14 8.73 -1.03
C VAL A 12 -13.59 7.38 -1.58
N LEU A 13 -14.39 7.36 -2.66
CA LEU A 13 -15.02 6.13 -3.15
C LEU A 13 -13.99 5.05 -3.54
N PRO A 14 -12.90 5.34 -4.28
CA PRO A 14 -11.91 4.31 -4.61
C PRO A 14 -11.24 3.73 -3.36
N ILE A 15 -10.97 4.55 -2.36
CA ILE A 15 -10.37 4.13 -1.08
C ILE A 15 -11.33 3.17 -0.36
N LEU A 16 -12.62 3.51 -0.31
CA LEU A 16 -13.64 2.65 0.30
C LEU A 16 -13.78 1.33 -0.44
N VAL A 17 -13.87 1.36 -1.77
CA VAL A 17 -14.01 0.16 -2.60
C VAL A 17 -12.78 -0.75 -2.46
N PHE A 18 -11.58 -0.17 -2.41
CA PHE A 18 -10.35 -0.92 -2.17
C PHE A 18 -10.39 -1.65 -0.83
N HIS A 19 -10.62 -0.91 0.27
CA HIS A 19 -10.70 -1.50 1.60
C HIS A 19 -11.81 -2.54 1.75
N PHE A 20 -12.97 -2.28 1.13
CA PHE A 20 -14.06 -3.24 1.10
C PHE A 20 -13.67 -4.53 0.37
N THR A 21 -13.03 -4.40 -0.80
CA THR A 21 -12.62 -5.54 -1.63
C THR A 21 -11.58 -6.39 -0.92
N ILE A 22 -10.49 -5.78 -0.43
CA ILE A 22 -9.44 -6.53 0.27
C ILE A 22 -10.02 -7.25 1.49
N ASN A 23 -10.90 -6.62 2.28
CA ASN A 23 -11.46 -7.25 3.47
C ASN A 23 -12.45 -8.38 3.10
N LYS A 24 -13.24 -8.20 2.04
CA LYS A 24 -14.18 -9.23 1.56
C LYS A 24 -13.47 -10.52 1.13
N TYR A 25 -12.27 -10.40 0.57
CA TYR A 25 -11.48 -11.53 0.06
C TYR A 25 -10.28 -11.90 0.94
N ASP A 26 -10.22 -11.43 2.18
CA ASP A 26 -9.15 -11.78 3.13
C ASP A 26 -9.47 -13.01 3.98
N ASN A 27 -10.41 -13.86 3.56
CA ASN A 27 -10.69 -15.12 4.25
C ASN A 27 -9.55 -16.12 4.03
N GLU A 28 -9.28 -16.95 5.04
CA GLU A 28 -8.41 -18.11 4.82
C GLU A 28 -9.10 -19.12 3.91
N LEU A 29 -8.33 -19.65 2.97
CA LEU A 29 -8.81 -20.58 1.94
C LEU A 29 -8.29 -21.98 2.22
N ASP A 30 -9.22 -22.90 2.44
CA ASP A 30 -8.92 -24.32 2.54
C ASP A 30 -8.32 -24.82 1.23
N GLY A 31 -7.18 -25.52 1.33
CA GLY A 31 -6.47 -26.06 0.17
C GLY A 31 -5.49 -25.09 -0.50
N MET A 32 -5.28 -23.88 0.04
CA MET A 32 -4.22 -23.00 -0.45
C MET A 32 -2.83 -23.59 -0.06
N PRO A 33 -1.95 -23.86 -1.05
CA PRO A 33 -0.70 -24.59 -0.79
C PRO A 33 0.31 -23.77 0.02
N PHE A 34 0.37 -22.46 -0.21
CA PHE A 34 1.38 -21.57 0.36
C PHE A 34 0.76 -20.38 1.10
N THR A 35 1.48 -19.88 2.09
CA THR A 35 1.27 -18.58 2.71
C THR A 35 1.84 -17.46 1.83
N ALA A 36 1.50 -16.21 2.14
CA ALA A 36 2.10 -15.06 1.45
C ALA A 36 3.63 -15.01 1.62
N GLN A 37 4.15 -15.38 2.78
CA GLN A 37 5.59 -15.43 3.02
C GLN A 37 6.28 -16.52 2.19
N GLU A 38 5.73 -17.73 2.16
CA GLU A 38 6.30 -18.86 1.40
C GLU A 38 6.34 -18.53 -0.10
N LEU A 39 5.19 -18.14 -0.68
CA LEU A 39 5.14 -17.74 -2.08
C LEU A 39 6.06 -16.57 -2.37
N GLY A 40 6.11 -15.58 -1.47
CA GLY A 40 6.96 -14.41 -1.67
C GLY A 40 8.43 -14.78 -1.76
N GLN A 41 8.89 -15.68 -0.88
CA GLN A 41 10.27 -16.16 -0.90
C GLN A 41 10.57 -16.97 -2.18
N ASP A 42 9.65 -17.83 -2.61
CA ASP A 42 9.80 -18.62 -3.83
C ASP A 42 9.94 -17.72 -5.07
N ILE A 43 9.08 -16.71 -5.21
CA ILE A 43 9.14 -15.80 -6.35
C ILE A 43 10.41 -14.93 -6.32
N LEU A 44 10.86 -14.46 -5.15
CA LEU A 44 12.13 -13.75 -5.06
C LEU A 44 13.30 -14.63 -5.52
N ASN A 45 13.29 -15.92 -5.17
CA ASN A 45 14.29 -16.88 -5.60
C ASN A 45 14.24 -17.11 -7.12
N ASP A 46 13.04 -17.30 -7.68
CA ASP A 46 12.82 -17.51 -9.12
C ASP A 46 13.32 -16.32 -9.96
N PHE A 47 13.15 -15.10 -9.46
CA PHE A 47 13.64 -13.88 -10.10
C PHE A 47 15.09 -13.54 -9.74
N GLU A 48 15.81 -14.42 -9.03
CA GLU A 48 17.19 -14.22 -8.56
C GLU A 48 17.37 -12.89 -7.80
N ILE A 49 16.42 -12.54 -6.94
CA ILE A 49 16.47 -11.36 -6.06
C ILE A 49 16.90 -11.83 -4.67
N LYS A 50 18.21 -11.78 -4.40
CA LYS A 50 18.81 -12.30 -3.14
C LYS A 50 19.06 -11.24 -2.07
N ASN A 51 18.96 -9.97 -2.44
CA ASN A 51 19.27 -8.83 -1.59
C ASN A 51 18.02 -8.15 -1.01
N VAL A 52 16.84 -8.79 -1.16
CA VAL A 52 15.57 -8.29 -0.65
C VAL A 52 15.01 -9.25 0.38
N ASP A 53 14.76 -8.75 1.58
CA ASP A 53 14.18 -9.54 2.68
C ASP A 53 12.69 -9.21 2.88
N ILE A 54 11.90 -10.22 3.27
CA ILE A 54 10.50 -10.04 3.69
C ILE A 54 10.45 -9.93 5.22
N GLU A 55 9.90 -8.85 5.75
CA GLU A 55 9.78 -8.62 7.20
C GLU A 55 8.37 -8.15 7.63
N PRO A 56 7.93 -8.45 8.86
CA PRO A 56 6.67 -7.94 9.39
C PRO A 56 6.77 -6.44 9.68
N THR A 57 5.66 -5.73 9.48
CA THR A 57 5.50 -4.31 9.87
C THR A 57 4.15 -4.04 10.51
N GLU A 58 4.09 -3.03 11.36
CA GLU A 58 2.83 -2.43 11.82
C GLU A 58 2.38 -1.29 10.89
N MET A 59 3.33 -0.71 10.13
CA MET A 59 3.14 0.47 9.30
C MET A 59 2.93 0.10 7.83
N GLY A 60 1.74 -0.42 7.49
CA GLY A 60 1.25 -0.61 6.11
C GLY A 60 2.11 -1.53 5.22
N ASP A 61 1.49 -2.15 4.22
CA ASP A 61 2.25 -3.00 3.29
C ASP A 61 3.00 -2.12 2.29
N HIS A 62 4.31 -2.36 2.11
CA HIS A 62 5.14 -1.63 1.15
C HIS A 62 6.51 -2.29 0.91
N TYR A 63 7.04 -2.08 -0.29
CA TYR A 63 8.46 -2.24 -0.60
C TYR A 63 9.27 -0.98 -0.26
N ASP A 64 10.42 -1.17 0.39
CA ASP A 64 11.40 -0.16 0.69
C ASP A 64 12.63 -0.30 -0.23
N PRO A 65 12.76 0.53 -1.28
CA PRO A 65 13.86 0.44 -2.23
C PRO A 65 15.20 0.92 -1.65
N ASP A 66 15.22 1.66 -0.54
CA ASP A 66 16.45 2.13 0.09
C ASP A 66 17.05 1.02 0.96
N ARG A 67 16.19 0.33 1.73
CA ARG A 67 16.60 -0.78 2.61
C ARG A 67 16.54 -2.15 1.94
N LYS A 68 15.99 -2.22 0.72
CA LYS A 68 15.74 -3.47 -0.01
C LYS A 68 14.92 -4.44 0.83
N LYS A 69 13.73 -4.01 1.28
CA LYS A 69 12.87 -4.83 2.14
C LYS A 69 11.42 -4.77 1.71
N ILE A 70 10.76 -5.92 1.70
CA ILE A 70 9.32 -6.04 1.55
C ILE A 70 8.72 -6.11 2.96
N ARG A 71 7.94 -5.10 3.32
CA ARG A 71 7.31 -4.99 4.63
C ARG A 71 5.83 -5.26 4.52
N ILE A 72 5.36 -6.33 5.16
CA ILE A 72 3.95 -6.73 5.12
C ILE A 72 3.42 -6.85 6.56
N LYS A 73 2.15 -6.52 6.78
CA LYS A 73 1.51 -6.69 8.08
C LYS A 73 1.59 -8.14 8.55
N LYS A 74 1.96 -8.32 9.82
CA LYS A 74 2.21 -9.64 10.42
C LYS A 74 1.06 -10.63 10.20
N TYR A 75 -0.19 -10.18 10.32
CA TYR A 75 -1.36 -11.04 10.14
C TYR A 75 -1.57 -11.50 8.69
N ARG A 76 -0.94 -10.86 7.69
CA ARG A 76 -1.03 -11.24 6.27
C ARG A 76 0.08 -12.21 5.87
N LEU A 77 1.28 -12.07 6.43
CA LEU A 77 2.44 -12.89 6.05
C LEU A 77 2.17 -14.40 6.13
N ASN A 78 1.58 -14.84 7.23
CA ASN A 78 1.30 -16.26 7.46
C ASN A 78 -0.10 -16.68 7.02
N ARG A 79 -0.86 -15.78 6.38
CA ARG A 79 -2.25 -16.02 6.02
C ARG A 79 -2.34 -16.64 4.64
N LYS A 80 -3.18 -17.67 4.54
CA LYS A 80 -3.53 -18.34 3.29
C LYS A 80 -4.77 -17.70 2.67
N SER A 81 -4.66 -16.44 2.24
CA SER A 81 -5.76 -15.69 1.61
C SER A 81 -5.36 -15.10 0.25
N LEU A 82 -6.31 -15.01 -0.69
CA LEU A 82 -6.06 -14.34 -1.98
C LEU A 82 -5.59 -12.90 -1.80
N THR A 83 -6.10 -12.21 -0.78
CA THR A 83 -5.68 -10.84 -0.46
C THR A 83 -4.22 -10.79 -0.01
N ALA A 84 -3.80 -11.66 0.90
CA ALA A 84 -2.41 -11.71 1.37
C ALA A 84 -1.43 -12.01 0.21
N LEU A 85 -1.77 -12.98 -0.64
CA LEU A 85 -1.02 -13.32 -1.85
C LEU A 85 -0.93 -12.15 -2.84
N SER A 86 -2.06 -11.49 -3.10
CA SER A 86 -2.09 -10.35 -4.05
C SER A 86 -1.22 -9.19 -3.58
N ILE A 87 -1.22 -8.92 -2.27
CA ILE A 87 -0.41 -7.86 -1.67
C ILE A 87 1.07 -8.20 -1.74
N ILE A 88 1.49 -9.40 -1.31
CA ILE A 88 2.91 -9.77 -1.38
C ILE A 88 3.42 -9.75 -2.84
N MET A 89 2.61 -10.19 -3.80
CA MET A 89 2.95 -10.14 -5.22
C MET A 89 3.07 -8.71 -5.74
N HIS A 90 2.23 -7.79 -5.27
CA HIS A 90 2.34 -6.37 -5.61
C HIS A 90 3.69 -5.78 -5.15
N GLU A 91 4.07 -6.05 -3.90
CA GLU A 91 5.34 -5.54 -3.36
C GLU A 91 6.57 -6.20 -3.98
N ILE A 92 6.48 -7.48 -4.35
CA ILE A 92 7.52 -8.15 -5.15
C ILE A 92 7.63 -7.52 -6.54
N GLY A 93 6.52 -7.10 -7.14
CA GLY A 93 6.54 -6.33 -8.38
C GLY A 93 7.40 -5.06 -8.26
N HIS A 94 7.37 -4.39 -7.11
CA HIS A 94 8.25 -3.25 -6.84
C HIS A 94 9.72 -3.68 -6.66
N ALA A 95 9.99 -4.82 -6.03
CA ALA A 95 11.34 -5.37 -5.92
C ALA A 95 11.93 -5.75 -7.30
N ILE A 96 11.12 -6.34 -8.18
CA ILE A 96 11.51 -6.66 -9.57
C ILE A 96 11.81 -5.37 -10.33
N GLN A 97 10.90 -4.38 -10.29
CA GLN A 97 11.10 -3.07 -10.91
C GLN A 97 12.39 -2.39 -10.45
N ASP A 98 12.69 -2.49 -9.16
CA ASP A 98 13.91 -1.94 -8.58
C ASP A 98 15.17 -2.70 -9.05
N LYS A 99 15.14 -4.03 -9.15
CA LYS A 99 16.20 -4.84 -9.76
C LYS A 99 16.45 -4.47 -11.22
N GLU A 100 15.39 -4.19 -11.98
CA GLU A 100 15.46 -3.82 -13.39
C GLU A 100 15.85 -2.35 -13.63
N GLY A 101 15.99 -1.53 -12.57
CA GLY A 101 16.30 -0.11 -12.71
C GLY A 101 15.14 0.70 -13.33
N TYR A 102 13.90 0.32 -13.03
CA TYR A 102 12.71 0.95 -13.60
C TYR A 102 12.56 2.42 -13.14
N GLU A 103 12.96 3.35 -14.01
CA GLU A 103 12.99 4.80 -13.77
C GLU A 103 11.68 5.38 -13.15
N PRO A 104 10.47 4.99 -13.61
CA PRO A 104 9.24 5.49 -12.99
C PRO A 104 9.11 5.17 -11.50
N LEU A 105 9.62 4.03 -11.03
CA LEU A 105 9.65 3.69 -9.60
C LEU A 105 10.54 4.66 -8.83
N SER A 106 11.77 4.88 -9.31
CA SER A 106 12.73 5.82 -8.74
C SER A 106 12.17 7.25 -8.69
N ARG A 107 11.55 7.70 -9.78
CA ARG A 107 10.90 9.02 -9.86
C ARG A 107 9.74 9.16 -8.87
N ARG A 108 8.87 8.15 -8.78
CA ARG A 108 7.77 8.13 -7.81
C ARG A 108 8.30 8.26 -6.39
N GLN A 109 9.34 7.51 -6.04
CA GLN A 109 9.92 7.53 -4.69
C GLN A 109 10.51 8.90 -4.34
N LYS A 110 11.21 9.54 -5.29
CA LYS A 110 11.72 10.91 -5.11
C LYS A 110 10.58 11.90 -4.87
N ILE A 111 9.51 11.84 -5.67
CA ILE A 111 8.35 12.72 -5.51
C ILE A 111 7.74 12.55 -4.13
N ILE A 112 7.45 11.31 -3.71
CA ILE A 112 6.83 11.03 -2.41
C ILE A 112 7.67 11.61 -1.27
N LYS A 113 9.00 11.37 -1.26
CA LYS A 113 9.90 11.90 -0.23
C LYS A 113 9.90 13.43 -0.20
N SER A 114 9.91 14.07 -1.36
CA SER A 114 9.92 15.53 -1.47
C SER A 114 8.57 16.19 -1.15
N THR A 115 7.44 15.47 -1.28
CA THR A 115 6.09 16.04 -1.11
C THR A 115 5.36 15.59 0.15
N THR A 116 5.89 14.65 0.94
CA THR A 116 5.23 14.13 2.16
C THR A 116 4.84 15.25 3.15
N TRP A 117 5.61 16.33 3.22
CA TRP A 117 5.29 17.48 4.08
C TRP A 117 4.02 18.22 3.65
N ILE A 118 3.71 18.23 2.34
CA ILE A 118 2.50 18.86 1.79
C ILE A 118 1.25 18.14 2.33
N SER A 119 1.27 16.81 2.35
CA SER A 119 0.16 16.02 2.92
C SER A 119 -0.05 16.32 4.40
N ARG A 120 1.02 16.51 5.17
CA ARG A 120 0.93 16.88 6.60
C ARG A 120 0.35 18.28 6.79
N LEU A 121 0.77 19.26 5.99
CA LEU A 121 0.21 20.61 6.02
C LEU A 121 -1.24 20.64 5.58
N ALA A 122 -1.59 19.95 4.50
CA ALA A 122 -2.97 19.86 4.01
C ALA A 122 -3.90 19.26 5.07
N GLY A 123 -3.47 18.20 5.77
CA GLY A 123 -4.20 17.65 6.90
C GLY A 123 -4.39 18.67 8.03
N GLY A 124 -3.32 19.39 8.42
CA GLY A 124 -3.40 20.45 9.43
C GLY A 124 -4.37 21.58 9.04
N ILE A 125 -4.30 22.06 7.81
CA ILE A 125 -5.22 23.08 7.28
C ILE A 125 -6.66 22.56 7.26
N MET A 126 -6.88 21.31 6.86
CA MET A 126 -8.21 20.71 6.87
C MET A 126 -8.78 20.65 8.30
N TYR A 127 -8.00 20.22 9.29
CA TYR A 127 -8.46 20.20 10.68
C TYR A 127 -8.80 21.60 11.22
N ILE A 128 -8.02 22.61 10.88
CA ILE A 128 -8.29 24.00 11.28
C ILE A 128 -9.51 24.56 10.54
N GLY A 129 -9.65 24.26 9.24
CA GLY A 129 -10.69 24.80 8.36
C GLY A 129 -12.06 24.15 8.51
N ILE A 130 -12.14 22.90 8.98
CA ILE A 130 -13.41 22.19 9.22
C ILE A 130 -14.29 22.93 10.24
N GLY A 131 -13.70 23.47 11.31
CA GLY A 131 -14.44 24.19 12.36
C GLY A 131 -15.21 25.42 11.84
N PRO A 132 -14.54 26.36 11.14
CA PRO A 132 -15.19 27.50 10.50
C PRO A 132 -16.25 27.11 9.46
N ILE A 133 -15.99 26.10 8.62
CA ILE A 133 -16.97 25.65 7.59
C ILE A 133 -18.26 25.19 8.26
N ILE A 134 -18.16 24.34 9.29
CA ILE A 134 -19.30 23.85 10.06
C ILE A 134 -20.00 24.99 10.81
N ALA A 135 -19.25 25.91 11.42
CA ALA A 135 -19.80 27.01 12.22
C ALA A 135 -20.55 28.06 11.37
N THR A 136 -20.13 28.26 10.11
CA THR A 136 -20.78 29.20 9.19
C THR A 136 -21.98 28.61 8.43
N GLY A 137 -22.26 27.31 8.59
CA GLY A 137 -23.37 26.64 7.92
C GLY A 137 -23.24 26.55 6.39
N LEU A 138 -22.00 26.63 5.90
CA LEU A 138 -21.65 26.51 4.48
C LEU A 138 -21.40 25.07 4.03
#